data_AF-A0A7Y2PHT8-F1
#
_entry.id   AF-A0A7Y2PHT8-F1
#
_cell.length_a   1.000
_cell.length_b   1.000
_cell.length_c   1.000
_cell.angle_alpha   90.00
_cell.angle_beta   90.00
_cell.angle_gamma   90.00
#
_symmetry.space_group_name_H-M   'P 1'
#
loop_
_entity.id
_entity.type
_entity.pdbx_description
1 polymer ?
#
loop_
_entity_poly.entity_id
_entity_poly.type
_entity_poly.pdbx_seq_one_letter_code
_entity_poly.pdbx_strand_id
1 'polypeptide(L)'
;MRPIFDAHCHIIDSAYPLIPNNGYMPEFFSVDDYQERTRPLGIVGGAVVSGSFQGFDQTYLIAALNRLGPGFVGVTQLPASVTDAQL
;
A
#
# COMPACT_ATOMS: atom_id res chain seq x y z
N MET A 1 -10.72 -23.48 -5.78
CA MET A 1 -10.12 -22.32 -6.49
C MET A 1 -8.67 -22.23 -6.06
N ARG A 2 -7.73 -21.86 -6.95
CA ARG A 2 -6.33 -21.67 -6.53
C ARG A 2 -6.23 -20.32 -5.78
N PRO A 3 -5.53 -20.24 -4.65
CA PRO A 3 -5.31 -18.97 -3.96
C PRO A 3 -4.57 -18.00 -4.88
N ILE A 4 -5.02 -16.74 -4.93
CA ILE A 4 -4.38 -15.67 -5.72
C ILE A 4 -3.72 -14.68 -4.77
N PHE A 5 -2.46 -14.36 -5.07
CA PHE A 5 -1.70 -13.32 -4.40
C PHE A 5 -1.53 -12.14 -5.36
N ASP A 6 -2.02 -10.97 -4.97
CA ASP A 6 -1.80 -9.73 -5.71
C ASP A 6 -0.43 -9.17 -5.37
N ALA A 7 0.56 -9.46 -6.21
CA ALA A 7 1.95 -9.16 -5.93
C ALA A 7 2.30 -7.66 -5.96
N HIS A 8 1.38 -6.79 -6.39
CA HIS A 8 1.65 -5.37 -6.48
C HIS A 8 0.35 -4.56 -6.55
N CYS A 9 -0.01 -3.91 -5.45
CA CYS A 9 -1.08 -2.91 -5.43
C CYS A 9 -0.64 -1.64 -4.69
N HIS A 10 -1.39 -0.55 -4.92
CA HIS A 10 -1.22 0.72 -4.21
C HIS A 10 -2.51 1.04 -3.48
N ILE A 11 -2.40 1.47 -2.22
CA ILE A 11 -3.48 2.07 -1.44
C ILE A 11 -3.14 3.55 -1.25
N ILE A 12 -4.08 4.42 -1.58
CA ILE A 12 -3.95 5.87 -1.64
C ILE A 12 -5.13 6.46 -0.85
N ASP A 13 -5.02 6.41 0.47
CA ASP A 13 -6.08 6.84 1.39
C ASP A 13 -5.98 8.36 1.63
N SER A 14 -7.10 9.07 1.50
CA SER A 14 -7.17 10.53 1.61
C SER A 14 -6.90 11.07 3.02
N ALA A 15 -6.89 10.19 4.03
CA ALA A 15 -6.51 10.54 5.39
C ALA A 15 -5.00 10.80 5.56
N TYR A 16 -4.18 10.44 4.57
CA TYR A 16 -2.72 10.54 4.64
C TYR A 16 -2.17 11.51 3.58
N PRO A 17 -1.10 12.26 3.90
CA PRO A 17 -0.54 13.23 2.98
C PRO A 17 0.11 12.54 1.77
N LEU A 18 0.03 13.20 0.62
CA LEU A 18 0.77 12.80 -0.57
C LEU A 18 1.69 13.95 -1.02
N ILE A 19 2.82 13.58 -1.59
CA ILE A 19 3.82 14.47 -2.16
C ILE A 19 3.74 14.35 -3.69
N PRO A 20 3.53 15.46 -4.43
CA PRO A 20 3.56 15.40 -5.89
C PRO A 20 4.92 14.89 -6.40
N ASN A 21 4.89 13.96 -7.35
CA ASN A 21 6.11 13.47 -8.01
C ASN A 21 6.12 13.95 -9.47
N ASN A 22 7.09 14.80 -9.84
CA ASN A 22 7.17 15.42 -11.17
C ASN A 22 5.84 16.06 -11.64
N GLY A 23 5.11 16.70 -10.71
CA GLY A 23 3.81 17.33 -10.98
C GLY A 23 2.62 16.36 -11.07
N TYR A 24 2.84 15.05 -10.89
CA TYR A 24 1.78 14.06 -10.81
C TYR A 24 1.29 13.86 -9.37
N MET A 25 -0.03 13.77 -9.23
CA MET A 25 -0.75 13.43 -8.00
C MET A 25 -1.82 12.39 -8.35
N PRO A 26 -1.84 11.21 -7.72
CA PRO A 26 -2.83 10.19 -8.03
C PRO A 26 -4.21 10.54 -7.44
N GLU A 27 -5.26 9.95 -8.02
CA GLU A 27 -6.56 9.91 -7.36
C GLU A 27 -6.51 8.98 -6.14
N PHE A 28 -7.42 9.21 -5.19
CA PHE A 28 -7.55 8.35 -4.02
C PHE A 28 -8.08 6.97 -4.39
N PHE A 29 -7.58 5.96 -3.68
CA PHE A 29 -7.95 4.57 -3.83
C PHE A 29 -7.76 3.86 -2.49
N SER A 30 -8.85 3.72 -1.75
CA SER A 30 -8.85 3.20 -0.39
C SER A 30 -8.77 1.66 -0.34
N VAL A 31 -8.64 1.12 0.86
CA VAL A 31 -8.77 -0.33 1.09
C VAL A 31 -10.16 -0.85 0.68
N ASP A 32 -11.22 -0.06 0.87
CA ASP A 32 -12.57 -0.48 0.51
C ASP A 32 -12.71 -0.57 -1.01
N ASP A 33 -12.15 0.41 -1.74
CA ASP A 33 -12.11 0.40 -3.21
C ASP A 33 -11.34 -0.82 -3.74
N TYR A 34 -10.21 -1.14 -3.11
CA TYR A 34 -9.41 -2.33 -3.43
C TYR A 34 -10.21 -3.62 -3.20
N GLN A 35 -10.82 -3.78 -2.03
CA GLN A 35 -11.59 -4.98 -1.68
C GLN A 35 -12.80 -5.14 -2.60
N GLU A 36 -13.49 -4.06 -2.94
CA GLU A 36 -14.62 -4.11 -3.87
C GLU A 36 -14.17 -4.50 -5.28
N ARG A 37 -13.12 -3.86 -5.80
CA ARG A 37 -12.61 -4.13 -7.16
C ARG A 37 -12.06 -5.55 -7.31
N THR A 38 -11.44 -6.10 -6.26
CA THR A 38 -10.77 -7.41 -6.30
C THR A 38 -11.63 -8.57 -5.83
N ARG A 39 -12.81 -8.32 -5.25
CA ARG A 39 -13.76 -9.34 -4.79
C ARG A 39 -14.00 -10.48 -5.79
N PRO A 40 -14.20 -10.23 -7.11
CA PRO A 40 -14.45 -11.31 -8.07
C PRO A 40 -13.24 -12.20 -8.35
N LEU A 41 -12.02 -11.72 -8.03
CA LEU A 41 -10.78 -12.46 -8.26
C LEU A 41 -10.48 -13.46 -7.13
N GLY A 42 -11.06 -13.26 -5.95
CA GLY A 42 -10.77 -14.12 -4.79
C GLY A 42 -9.33 -14.00 -4.30
N ILE A 43 -8.79 -12.77 -4.28
CA ILE A 43 -7.47 -12.48 -3.71
C ILE A 43 -7.46 -12.86 -2.23
N VAL A 44 -6.47 -13.66 -1.82
CA VAL A 44 -6.31 -14.10 -0.42
C VAL A 44 -5.16 -13.39 0.30
N GLY A 45 -4.38 -12.60 -0.43
CA GLY A 45 -3.24 -11.85 0.08
C GLY A 45 -2.61 -11.00 -1.00
N GLY A 46 -1.71 -10.10 -0.62
CA GLY A 46 -1.02 -9.25 -1.57
C GLY A 46 0.08 -8.39 -0.97
N ALA A 47 0.76 -7.64 -1.82
CA ALA A 47 1.79 -6.69 -1.42
C ALA A 47 1.31 -5.25 -1.69
N VAL A 48 1.11 -4.49 -0.61
CA VAL A 48 0.87 -3.05 -0.70
C VAL A 48 2.22 -2.36 -0.85
N VAL A 49 2.47 -1.79 -2.02
CA VAL A 49 3.74 -1.14 -2.36
C VAL A 49 3.60 0.37 -2.19
N SER A 50 4.54 1.00 -1.46
CA SER A 50 4.59 2.45 -1.34
C SER A 50 4.87 3.11 -2.69
N GLY A 51 3.94 3.97 -3.09
CA GLY A 51 4.10 4.83 -4.26
C GLY A 51 5.10 5.95 -3.98
N SER A 52 5.71 6.48 -5.03
CA SER A 52 6.64 7.63 -4.90
C SER A 52 6.00 8.84 -4.23
N PHE A 53 4.67 8.99 -4.37
CA PHE A 53 3.89 10.07 -3.79
C PHE A 53 3.63 9.91 -2.29
N GLN A 54 4.01 8.80 -1.67
CA GLN A 54 3.98 8.61 -0.21
C GLN A 54 5.34 8.90 0.44
N GLY A 55 6.40 9.05 -0.36
CA GLY A 55 7.75 9.25 0.15
C GLY A 55 8.14 8.18 1.16
N PHE A 56 8.58 8.61 2.35
CA PHE A 56 8.94 7.73 3.46
C PHE A 56 7.84 7.59 4.52
N ASP A 57 6.61 8.06 4.24
CA ASP A 57 5.50 7.89 5.18
C ASP A 57 5.04 6.42 5.21
N GLN A 58 5.14 5.82 6.38
CA GLN A 58 4.74 4.44 6.65
C GLN A 58 3.39 4.35 7.36
N THR A 59 2.84 5.47 7.83
CA THR A 59 1.62 5.48 8.65
C THR A 59 0.42 4.99 7.85
N TYR A 60 0.28 5.42 6.60
CA TYR A 60 -0.76 4.92 5.68
C TYR A 60 -0.61 3.41 5.43
N LEU A 61 0.64 2.92 5.26
CA LEU A 61 0.92 1.53 4.92
C LEU A 61 0.51 0.62 6.09
N ILE A 62 0.91 0.98 7.31
CA ILE A 62 0.54 0.25 8.53
C ILE A 62 -0.99 0.23 8.68
N ALA A 63 -1.66 1.36 8.46
CA ALA A 63 -3.11 1.44 8.53
C ALA A 63 -3.81 0.56 7.47
N ALA A 64 -3.30 0.57 6.23
CA ALA A 64 -3.82 -0.28 5.15
C ALA A 64 -3.66 -1.77 5.47
N LEU A 65 -2.48 -2.20 5.93
CA LEU A 65 -2.21 -3.60 6.27
C LEU A 65 -3.08 -4.08 7.45
N ASN A 66 -3.29 -3.24 8.47
CA ASN A 66 -4.19 -3.57 9.57
C ASN A 66 -5.63 -3.81 9.10
N ARG A 67 -6.09 -3.08 8.07
CA ARG A 67 -7.43 -3.26 7.48
C ARG A 67 -7.52 -4.44 6.52
N LEU A 68 -6.47 -4.67 5.71
CA LEU A 68 -6.41 -5.74 4.72
C LEU A 68 -6.23 -7.12 5.38
N GLY A 69 -5.58 -7.16 6.54
CA GLY A 69 -5.41 -8.36 7.35
C GLY A 69 -4.15 -9.17 7.02
N PRO A 70 -3.97 -10.32 7.69
CA PRO A 70 -2.69 -11.04 7.75
C PRO A 70 -2.23 -11.68 6.43
N GLY A 71 -3.08 -11.71 5.40
CA GLY A 71 -2.68 -12.15 4.06
C GLY A 71 -1.86 -11.12 3.30
N PHE A 72 -1.78 -9.88 3.80
CA PHE A 72 -1.10 -8.78 3.14
C PHE A 72 0.23 -8.43 3.80
N VAL A 73 1.19 -8.03 2.97
CA VAL A 73 2.52 -7.54 3.37
C VAL A 73 2.77 -6.16 2.78
N GLY A 74 3.66 -5.39 3.39
CA GLY A 74 4.03 -4.06 2.93
C GLY A 74 5.41 -4.01 2.29
N VAL A 75 5.54 -3.19 1.24
CA VAL A 75 6.83 -2.78 0.69
C VAL A 75 6.91 -1.27 0.84
N THR A 76 7.91 -0.78 1.58
CA THR A 76 8.05 0.64 1.90
C THR A 76 9.37 1.22 1.42
N GLN A 77 9.43 2.55 1.34
CA GLN A 77 10.65 3.29 1.06
C GLN A 77 11.24 3.81 2.37
N LEU A 78 12.56 3.78 2.45
CA LEU A 78 13.31 4.26 3.60
C LEU A 78 14.31 5.33 3.14
N PRO A 79 14.63 6.32 3.99
CA PRO A 79 15.73 7.23 3.70
C PRO A 79 17.05 6.46 3.67
N ALA A 80 18.01 6.93 2.87
CA ALA A 80 19.35 6.33 2.78
C ALA A 80 20.11 6.32 4.12
N SER A 81 19.67 7.12 5.10
CA SER A 81 20.22 7.18 6.46
C SER A 81 19.59 6.19 7.44
N VAL A 82 18.69 5.31 7.00
CA VAL A 82 18.07 4.30 7.88
C VAL A 82 19.16 3.37 8.43
N THR A 83 19.03 3.01 9.71
CA THR A 83 19.97 2.10 10.38
C THR A 83 19.44 0.66 10.33
N ASP A 84 20.33 -0.32 10.49
CA ASP A 84 19.95 -1.74 10.55
C ASP A 84 18.92 -2.04 11.66
N ALA A 85 18.95 -1.31 12.77
CA ALA A 85 17.99 -1.48 13.86
C ALA A 85 16.58 -0.95 13.53
N GLN A 86 16.45 -0.15 12.47
CA GLN A 86 15.18 0.37 11.97
C GLN A 86 14.63 -0.45 10.78
N LEU A 87 15.36 -1.47 10.33
CA LEU A 87 14.91 -2.47 9.35
C LEU A 87 14.21 -3.64 10.06
#